data_AF-A0A818QMK4-F1
#
_entry.id   AF-A0A818QMK4-F1
#
_cell.length_a   1.000
_cell.length_b   1.000
_cell.length_c   1.000
_cell.angle_alpha   90.00
_cell.angle_beta   90.00
_cell.angle_gamma   90.00
#
_symmetry.space_group_name_H-M   'P 1'
#
loop_
_entity.id
_entity.type
_entity.pdbx_description
1 polymer ?
#
loop_
_entity_poly.entity_id
_entity_poly.type
_entity_poly.pdbx_seq_one_letter_code
_entity_poly.pdbx_strand_id
1 'polypeptide(L)' 'FFNVIAQDGADPWVYKHTDGWYYSTKTTGGDVRIWRSRTFTSMDAGESRIVWRSPNSGPACRAV' A
#
# COMPACT_ATOMS: atom_id res chain seq x y z
N PHE A 1 -18.90 -8.33 -3.76
CA PHE A 1 -18.02 -7.17 -3.56
C PHE A 1 -18.40 -6.54 -2.23
N PHE A 2 -17.42 -6.28 -1.35
CA PHE A 2 -17.61 -5.50 -0.14
C PHE A 2 -17.06 -4.11 -0.42
N ASN A 3 -17.83 -3.07 -0.10
CA ASN A 3 -17.46 -1.69 -0.43
C ASN A 3 -16.20 -1.24 0.34
N VAL A 4 -15.97 -1.83 1.53
CA VAL A 4 -14.75 -1.60 2.30
C VAL A 4 -13.71 -2.63 1.87
N ILE A 5 -12.76 -2.19 1.06
CA ILE A 5 -11.67 -3.03 0.52
C ILE A 5 -10.41 -2.92 1.37
N ALA A 6 -10.23 -1.81 2.09
CA ALA A 6 -9.18 -1.59 3.07
C ALA A 6 -9.80 -1.00 4.34
N GLN A 7 -9.48 -1.57 5.50
CA GLN A 7 -10.05 -1.13 6.79
C GLN A 7 -9.43 0.17 7.30
N ASP A 8 -8.22 0.48 6.86
CA ASP A 8 -7.40 1.60 7.29
C ASP A 8 -6.56 2.20 6.15
N GLY A 9 -6.09 3.43 6.35
CA GLY A 9 -5.28 4.20 5.40
C GLY A 9 -6.10 5.13 4.50
N ALA A 10 -5.46 6.18 4.00
CA ALA A 10 -6.04 7.15 3.07
C ALA A 10 -5.49 6.95 1.64
N ASP A 11 -6.10 7.63 0.67
CA ASP A 11 -5.61 7.71 -0.72
C ASP A 11 -5.33 6.35 -1.38
N PRO A 12 -6.32 5.44 -1.48
CA PRO A 12 -6.10 4.12 -2.05
C PRO A 12 -5.75 4.21 -3.54
N TRP A 13 -4.61 3.63 -3.93
CA TRP A 13 -4.22 3.46 -5.32
C TRP A 13 -4.05 1.99 -5.66
N VAL A 14 -4.63 1.56 -6.78
CA VAL A 14 -4.59 0.17 -7.24
C VAL A 14 -4.12 0.13 -8.68
N TYR A 15 -3.20 -0.80 -8.96
CA TYR A 15 -2.70 -1.09 -10.29
C TYR A 15 -2.81 -2.59 -10.58
N LYS A 16 -3.40 -2.92 -11.73
CA LYS A 16 -3.47 -4.31 -12.23
C LYS A 16 -2.34 -4.54 -13.22
N HIS A 17 -1.41 -5.41 -12.85
CA HIS A 17 -0.26 -5.73 -13.68
C HIS A 17 -0.57 -6.92 -14.62
N THR A 18 0.26 -7.10 -15.65
CA THR A 18 0.07 -8.11 -16.70
C THR A 18 0.36 -9.55 -16.26
N ASP A 19 1.03 -9.72 -15.11
CA ASP A 19 1.31 -11.01 -14.47
C ASP A 19 0.12 -11.59 -13.68
N GLY A 20 -1.03 -10.91 -13.71
CA GLY A 20 -2.25 -11.33 -13.04
C GLY A 20 -2.36 -10.90 -11.57
N TRP A 21 -1.48 -10.01 -11.10
CA TRP A 21 -1.52 -9.47 -9.75
C TRP A 21 -2.09 -8.04 -9.72
N TYR A 22 -2.77 -7.75 -8.62
CA TYR A 22 -3.14 -6.40 -8.22
C TYR A 22 -2.14 -5.91 -7.19
N TYR A 23 -1.58 -4.73 -7.43
CA TYR A 23 -0.73 -4.00 -6.51
C TYR A 23 -1.53 -2.83 -5.94
N SER A 24 -1.55 -2.66 -4.62
CA SER A 24 -2.05 -1.45 -4.00
C SER A 24 -1.00 -0.77 -3.15
N THR A 25 -1.19 0.54 -3.02
CA THR A 25 -0.60 1.32 -1.96
C THR A 25 -1.68 2.22 -1.35
N LYS A 26 -1.45 2.63 -0.11
CA LYS A 26 -2.31 3.53 0.65
C LYS A 26 -1.45 4.30 1.64
N THR A 27 -1.89 5.48 2.01
CA THR A 27 -1.19 6.34 2.96
C THR A 27 -1.23 5.70 4.36
N THR A 28 -0.06 5.27 4.86
CA THR A 28 0.15 4.77 6.23
C THR A 28 0.77 5.83 7.15
N GLY A 29 1.36 6.88 6.58
CA GLY A 29 1.91 8.03 7.29
C GLY A 29 3.42 7.99 7.60
N GLY A 30 4.11 6.87 7.36
CA GLY A 30 5.55 6.79 7.67
C GLY A 30 6.38 5.86 6.79
N ASP A 31 5.71 5.04 5.98
CA ASP A 31 6.36 4.16 5.01
C ASP A 31 5.58 4.16 3.69
N VAL A 32 6.26 3.75 2.63
CA VAL A 32 5.61 3.35 1.39
C VAL A 32 5.55 1.84 1.41
N ARG A 33 4.34 1.32 1.56
CA ARG A 33 4.06 -0.11 1.55
C ARG A 33 3.27 -0.47 0.31
N ILE A 34 3.63 -1.60 -0.28
CA ILE A 34 2.92 -2.20 -1.40
C ILE A 34 2.28 -3.48 -0.89
N TRP A 35 0.98 -3.62 -1.14
CA TRP A 35 0.25 -4.87 -0.98
C TRP A 35 0.06 -5.50 -2.35
N ARG A 36 0.13 -6.82 -2.42
CA ARG A 36 -0.23 -7.58 -3.63
C ARG A 36 -1.28 -8.63 -3.33
N SER A 37 -2.23 -8.79 -4.24
CA SER A 37 -3.20 -9.88 -4.21
C SER A 37 -3.55 -10.35 -5.62
N ARG A 38 -3.98 -11.61 -5.74
CA ARG A 38 -4.54 -12.16 -7.00
C ARG A 38 -5.97 -11.72 -7.25
N THR A 39 -6.67 -11.25 -6.21
CA THR A 39 -8.06 -10.76 -6.33
C THR A 39 -8.17 -9.36 -5.75
N PHE A 40 -9.01 -8.54 -6.38
CA PHE A 40 -9.21 -7.15 -5.98
C PHE A 40 -9.81 -7.01 -4.58
N THR A 41 -10.62 -7.98 -4.14
CA THR A 41 -11.33 -7.92 -2.86
C THR A 41 -10.51 -8.37 -1.65
N SER A 42 -9.36 -9.01 -1.85
CA SER A 42 -8.50 -9.47 -0.74
C SER A 42 -7.20 -8.69 -0.63
N MET A 43 -7.15 -7.46 -1.16
CA MET A 43 -5.93 -6.64 -1.15
C MET A 43 -5.45 -6.28 0.27
N ASP A 44 -6.37 -6.05 1.23
CA ASP A 44 -6.00 -5.72 2.61
C ASP A 44 -5.36 -6.89 3.36
N ALA A 45 -5.82 -8.12 3.06
CA ALA A 45 -5.28 -9.36 3.61
C ALA A 45 -4.14 -9.94 2.75
N GLY A 46 -3.77 -9.26 1.66
CA GLY A 46 -2.73 -9.70 0.73
C GLY A 46 -1.32 -9.60 1.31
N GLU A 47 -0.35 -10.19 0.62
CA GLU A 47 1.06 -10.05 1.02
C GLU A 47 1.46 -8.58 0.90
N SER A 48 2.16 -8.05 1.92
CA SER A 48 2.62 -6.67 1.91
C SER A 48 4.12 -6.57 2.16
N ARG A 49 4.75 -5.57 1.54
CA ARG A 49 6.17 -5.25 1.74
C ARG A 49 6.38 -3.74 1.79
N ILE A 50 7.23 -3.34 2.72
CA ILE A 50 7.72 -1.96 2.82
C ILE A 50 8.80 -1.79 1.77
N VAL A 51 8.56 -0.95 0.78
CA VAL A 51 9.53 -0.66 -0.29
C VAL A 51 10.39 0.55 0.06
N TRP A 52 9.87 1.44 0.92
CA TRP A 52 10.61 2.57 1.43
C TRP A 52 10.09 2.98 2.81
N ARG A 53 10.99 3.42 3.68
CA ARG A 53 10.65 4.03 4.96
C ARG A 53 11.41 5.34 5.08
N SER A 54 10.72 6.37 5.57
CA SER A 54 11.36 7.66 5.78
C SER A 54 12.53 7.52 6.78
N PRO A 55 13.72 8.06 6.47
CA PRO A 55 14.82 8.16 7.42
C PRO A 55 14.44 9.01 8.64
N ASN A 56 15.14 8.79 9.76
CA ASN A 56 14.93 9.59 10.97
C ASN A 56 15.57 10.99 10.90
N SER A 57 16.45 11.24 9.92
CA SER A 57 17.12 12.53 9.72
C SER A 57 17.59 12.71 8.27
N GLY A 58 17.84 13.95 7.86
CA GLY A 58 18.34 14.31 6.53
C GLY A 58 17.23 14.69 5.52
N PRO A 59 17.59 14.98 4.26
CA PRO A 59 16.72 15.65 3.28
C PRO A 59 15.47 14.85 2.82
N ALA A 60 15.32 13.59 3.25
CA ALA A 60 14.14 12.75 2.97
C ALA A 60 13.42 12.28 4.24
N CYS A 61 13.77 12.83 5.41
CA CYS A 61 13.11 12.52 6.66
C CYS A 61 11.73 13.16 6.74
N ARG A 62 10.85 12.56 7.55
CA ARG A 62 9.53 13.10 7.85
C ARG A 62 9.71 14.40 8.64
N ALA A 63 9.06 15.48 8.20
CA ALA A 63 8.92 16.68 9.02
C ALA A 63 7.98 16.35 10.20
N VAL A 64 8.45 16.65 11.41
CA VAL A 64 7.71 16.47 12.66
C VAL A 64 6.79 17.66 12.90
#